data_AF-A0A8C9G9Y5-F1
#
_entry.id   AF-A0A8C9G9Y5-F1
#
_cell.length_a   1.000
_cell.length_b   1.000
_cell.length_c   1.000
_cell.angle_alpha   90.00
_cell.angle_beta   90.00
_cell.angle_gamma   90.00
#
_symmetry.space_group_name_H-M   'P 1'
#
loop_
_entity.id
_entity.type
_entity.pdbx_description
1 polymer ?
#
loop_
_entity_poly.entity_id
_entity_poly.type
_entity_poly.pdbx_seq_one_letter_code
_entity_poly.pdbx_strand_id
1 'polypeptide(L)'
;MLPPAHHQAFVRHRLEEAFRVALVGHRHPLPVLAYVRLTHRRSGRFLSQGDLVQTIGVSAALGAAGVVLWGDLSLSSSEEECWHLHDYLVDTLGPYVINVTRAAMACSHQRCHGHGRCARRDPGQMEAFLHLWPDGSLGDWKSFSCHCYCGWAGPTCQEPRLGPKEAI
;
A
#
# COMPACT_ATOMS: atom_id res chain seq x y z
N MET A 1 14.15 9.06 18.76
CA MET A 1 13.18 9.16 17.64
C MET A 1 13.82 8.45 16.46
N LEU A 2 13.09 7.66 15.67
CA LEU A 2 13.70 7.04 14.50
C LEU A 2 14.01 8.17 13.49
N PRO A 3 15.26 8.34 13.01
CA PRO A 3 15.58 9.40 12.06
C PRO A 3 14.79 9.21 10.75
N PRO A 4 14.38 10.30 10.05
CA PRO A 4 13.61 10.21 8.81
C PRO A 4 14.20 9.24 7.78
N ALA A 5 15.53 9.18 7.67
CA ALA A 5 16.27 8.26 6.80
C ALA A 5 15.94 6.77 7.02
N HIS A 6 15.39 6.39 8.17
CA HIS A 6 15.09 5.01 8.52
C HIS A 6 13.58 4.70 8.51
N HIS A 7 12.71 5.69 8.30
CA HIS A 7 11.25 5.49 8.35
C HIS A 7 10.79 4.48 7.31
N GLN A 8 11.29 4.62 6.08
CA GLN A 8 10.98 3.70 4.99
C GLN A 8 11.40 2.26 5.31
N ALA A 9 12.64 2.08 5.76
CA ALA A 9 13.19 0.77 6.05
C ALA A 9 12.42 0.09 7.19
N PHE A 10 12.02 0.85 8.20
CA PHE A 10 11.19 0.37 9.29
C PHE A 10 9.83 -0.16 8.81
N VAL A 11 9.12 0.60 7.96
CA VAL A 11 7.83 0.15 7.41
C VAL A 11 8.01 -1.04 6.47
N ARG A 12 9.00 -0.97 5.57
CA ARG A 12 9.34 -2.02 4.62
C ARG A 12 9.57 -3.36 5.31
N HIS A 13 10.47 -3.40 6.29
CA HIS A 13 10.83 -4.67 6.93
C HIS A 13 9.68 -5.30 7.73
N ARG A 14 8.79 -4.50 8.31
CA ARG A 14 7.57 -5.03 8.96
C ARG A 14 6.61 -5.66 7.96
N LEU A 15 6.49 -5.07 6.77
CA LEU A 15 5.64 -5.60 5.70
C LEU A 15 6.25 -6.84 5.06
N GLU A 16 7.55 -6.83 4.76
CA GLU A 16 8.28 -7.98 4.24
C GLU A 16 8.13 -9.20 5.17
N GLU A 17 8.22 -8.98 6.48
CA GLU A 17 7.99 -10.04 7.45
C GLU A 17 6.54 -10.55 7.44
N ALA A 18 5.55 -9.65 7.33
CA ALA A 18 4.16 -10.05 7.21
C ALA A 18 3.91 -10.87 5.93
N PHE A 19 4.50 -10.49 4.80
CA PHE A 19 4.43 -11.28 3.56
C PHE A 19 5.14 -12.63 3.69
N ARG A 20 6.32 -12.67 4.34
CA ARG A 20 7.04 -13.92 4.58
C ARG A 20 6.18 -14.91 5.36
N VAL A 21 5.50 -14.44 6.41
CA VAL A 21 4.60 -15.28 7.22
C VAL A 21 3.34 -15.66 6.44
N ALA A 22 2.76 -14.74 5.65
CA ALA A 22 1.55 -15.00 4.86
C ALA A 22 1.70 -16.11 3.81
N LEU A 23 2.93 -16.46 3.43
CA LEU A 23 3.25 -17.54 2.49
C LEU A 23 3.39 -18.91 3.14
N VAL A 24 3.53 -18.99 4.47
CA VAL A 24 3.82 -20.24 5.17
C VAL A 24 2.52 -20.87 5.69
N GLY A 25 2.30 -22.15 5.38
CA GLY A 25 1.17 -22.90 5.94
C GLY A 25 -0.19 -22.67 5.26
N HIS A 26 -0.22 -21.96 4.12
CA HIS A 26 -1.45 -21.67 3.37
C HIS A 26 -1.34 -22.10 1.91
N ARG A 27 -2.45 -22.56 1.32
CA ARG A 27 -2.52 -22.90 -0.12
C ARG A 27 -2.32 -21.68 -1.02
N HIS A 28 -2.67 -20.50 -0.51
CA HIS A 28 -2.51 -19.21 -1.18
C HIS A 28 -2.00 -18.17 -0.18
N PRO A 29 -1.24 -17.16 -0.64
CA PRO A 29 -0.76 -16.09 0.24
C PRO A 29 -1.93 -15.36 0.91
N LEU A 30 -1.87 -15.18 2.22
CA LEU A 30 -2.87 -14.38 2.94
C LEU A 30 -2.79 -12.89 2.55
N PRO A 31 -3.91 -12.15 2.51
CA PRO A 31 -3.89 -10.72 2.32
C PRO A 31 -3.23 -10.01 3.51
N VAL A 32 -2.26 -9.14 3.24
CA VAL A 32 -1.61 -8.30 4.26
C VAL A 32 -2.28 -6.93 4.27
N LEU A 33 -2.81 -6.54 5.43
CA LEU A 33 -3.40 -5.21 5.68
C LEU A 33 -2.54 -4.47 6.70
N ALA A 34 -1.93 -3.35 6.29
CA ALA A 34 -1.06 -2.59 7.17
C ALA A 34 -1.85 -1.65 8.07
N TYR A 35 -1.60 -1.67 9.37
CA TYR A 35 -2.20 -0.73 10.31
C TYR A 35 -1.42 0.58 10.33
N VAL A 36 -2.04 1.69 9.95
CA VAL A 36 -1.39 3.00 9.81
C VAL A 36 -2.05 4.03 10.73
N ARG A 37 -1.23 4.66 11.57
CA ARG A 37 -1.66 5.77 12.43
C ARG A 37 -1.75 7.07 11.62
N LEU A 38 -2.76 7.90 11.88
CA LEU A 38 -2.87 9.22 11.27
C LEU A 38 -1.92 10.26 11.89
N THR A 39 -1.35 9.96 13.06
CA THR A 39 -0.54 10.90 13.84
C THR A 39 0.76 10.27 14.36
N HIS A 40 1.77 11.12 14.53
CA HIS A 40 3.01 10.77 15.22
C HIS A 40 2.72 10.40 16.69
N ARG A 41 3.12 9.19 17.10
CA ARG A 41 2.72 8.60 18.41
C ARG A 41 3.02 9.46 19.63
N ARG A 42 4.09 10.26 19.60
CA ARG A 42 4.50 11.08 20.75
C ARG A 42 3.98 12.52 20.69
N SER A 43 3.81 13.09 19.50
CA SER A 43 3.47 14.51 19.34
C SER A 43 2.00 14.76 19.04
N GLY A 44 1.22 13.73 18.69
CA GLY A 44 -0.19 13.89 18.27
C GLY A 44 -0.38 14.58 16.93
N ARG A 45 0.65 15.24 16.39
CA ARG A 45 0.64 15.87 15.07
C ARG A 45 0.31 14.87 13.97
N PHE A 46 -0.57 15.29 13.05
CA PHE A 46 -0.88 14.56 11.83
C PHE A 46 0.36 14.27 10.99
N LEU A 47 0.35 13.13 10.31
CA LEU A 47 1.39 12.72 9.38
C LEU A 47 1.42 13.67 8.18
N SER A 48 2.59 14.21 7.85
CA SER A 48 2.78 15.00 6.64
C SER A 48 2.61 14.14 5.38
N GLN A 49 2.45 14.75 4.20
CA GLN A 49 2.44 13.99 2.95
C GLN A 49 3.70 13.13 2.77
N GLY A 50 4.87 13.61 3.19
CA GLY A 50 6.11 12.82 3.19
C GLY A 50 6.03 11.59 4.09
N ASP A 51 5.44 11.71 5.29
CA ASP A 51 5.19 10.58 6.17
C ASP A 51 4.20 9.57 5.55
N LEU A 52 3.18 10.05 4.83
CA LEU A 52 2.22 9.20 4.11
C LEU A 52 2.89 8.40 2.97
N VAL A 53 3.82 9.02 2.25
CA VAL A 53 4.68 8.34 1.26
C VAL A 53 5.47 7.21 1.92
N GLN A 54 6.10 7.51 3.06
CA GLN A 54 6.93 6.56 3.80
C GLN A 54 6.15 5.51 4.59
N THR A 55 4.81 5.55 4.59
CA THR A 55 3.94 4.58 5.29
C THR A 55 2.98 3.89 4.32
N ILE A 56 1.91 4.57 3.90
CA ILE A 56 0.91 4.07 2.95
C ILE A 56 1.55 3.83 1.58
N GLY A 57 2.43 4.73 1.13
CA GLY A 57 3.13 4.58 -0.14
C GLY A 57 3.99 3.32 -0.19
N VAL A 58 4.77 3.06 0.88
CA VAL A 58 5.54 1.82 1.02
C VAL A 58 4.63 0.59 1.01
N SER A 59 3.50 0.66 1.72
CA SER A 59 2.51 -0.42 1.77
C SER A 59 1.98 -0.78 0.38
N ALA A 60 1.56 0.23 -0.38
CA ALA A 60 1.10 0.03 -1.76
C ALA A 60 2.22 -0.48 -2.67
N ALA A 61 3.42 0.09 -2.57
CA ALA A 61 4.56 -0.30 -3.41
C ALA A 61 5.00 -1.75 -3.19
N LEU A 62 4.83 -2.32 -1.99
CA LEU A 62 5.12 -3.73 -1.71
C LEU A 62 3.96 -4.68 -2.08
N GLY A 63 2.84 -4.16 -2.60
CA GLY A 63 1.70 -4.98 -3.00
C GLY A 63 0.82 -5.46 -1.84
N ALA A 64 0.76 -4.68 -0.74
CA ALA A 64 -0.18 -4.94 0.34
C ALA A 64 -1.62 -4.96 -0.19
N ALA A 65 -2.49 -5.75 0.44
CA ALA A 65 -3.89 -5.82 0.05
C ALA A 65 -4.64 -4.53 0.39
N GLY A 66 -4.13 -3.75 1.35
CA GLY A 66 -4.68 -2.47 1.76
C GLY A 66 -4.05 -1.95 3.04
N VAL A 67 -4.62 -0.87 3.55
CA VAL A 67 -4.24 -0.26 4.84
C VAL A 67 -5.49 -0.06 5.70
N VAL A 68 -5.32 -0.17 7.01
CA VAL A 68 -6.34 0.19 8.00
C VAL A 68 -5.86 1.45 8.69
N LEU A 69 -6.61 2.54 8.50
CA LEU A 69 -6.33 3.82 9.11
C LEU A 69 -6.86 3.83 10.54
N TRP A 70 -6.00 4.21 11.48
CA TRP A 70 -6.36 4.29 12.89
C TRP A 70 -6.08 5.67 13.46
N GLY A 71 -7.07 6.15 14.21
CA GLY A 71 -7.04 7.39 14.98
C GLY A 71 -7.28 7.10 16.46
N ASP A 72 -6.64 7.90 17.31
CA ASP A 72 -6.96 7.90 18.74
C ASP A 72 -8.29 8.64 18.97
N LEU A 73 -9.00 8.32 20.06
CA LEU A 73 -10.21 9.06 20.45
C LEU A 73 -9.93 10.55 20.69
N SER A 74 -8.68 10.92 20.98
CA SER A 74 -8.27 12.32 21.11
C SER A 74 -8.55 13.15 19.86
N LEU A 75 -8.53 12.54 18.66
CA LEU A 75 -8.74 13.23 17.37
C LEU A 75 -10.19 13.67 17.14
N SER A 76 -11.11 13.22 17.98
CA SER A 76 -12.53 13.59 17.93
C SER A 76 -13.03 13.97 19.32
N SER A 77 -12.16 14.53 20.15
CA SER A 77 -12.46 14.81 21.57
C SER A 77 -13.21 16.13 21.79
N SER A 78 -13.13 17.07 20.84
CA SER A 78 -13.89 18.32 20.83
C SER A 78 -14.31 18.68 19.40
N GLU A 79 -15.13 19.74 19.26
CA GLU A 79 -15.51 20.29 17.95
C GLU A 79 -14.28 20.77 17.18
N GLU A 80 -13.36 21.45 17.86
CA GLU A 80 -12.13 21.97 17.27
C GLU A 80 -11.21 20.85 16.76
N GLU A 81 -11.04 19.77 17.53
CA GLU A 81 -10.26 18.59 17.08
C GLU A 81 -10.92 17.90 15.89
N CYS A 82 -12.26 17.82 15.86
CA CYS A 82 -12.97 17.30 14.70
C CYS A 82 -12.73 18.14 13.44
N TRP A 83 -12.68 19.48 13.56
CA TRP A 83 -12.35 20.36 12.44
C TRP A 83 -10.90 20.22 11.98
N HIS A 84 -9.95 20.10 12.92
CA HIS A 84 -8.55 19.81 12.56
C HIS A 84 -8.41 18.47 11.83
N LEU A 85 -9.14 17.44 12.27
CA LEU A 85 -9.20 16.17 11.56
C LEU A 85 -9.83 16.33 10.17
N HIS A 86 -10.94 17.05 10.06
CA HIS A 86 -11.60 17.33 8.78
C HIS A 86 -10.61 17.97 7.79
N ASP A 87 -9.94 19.05 8.19
CA ASP A 87 -9.00 19.76 7.31
C ASP A 87 -7.85 18.84 6.90
N TYR A 88 -7.33 18.02 7.82
CA TYR A 88 -6.32 17.02 7.47
C TYR A 88 -6.82 15.98 6.46
N LEU A 89 -8.06 15.52 6.60
CA LEU A 89 -8.67 14.57 5.68
C LEU A 89 -8.86 15.18 4.28
N VAL A 90 -9.32 16.42 4.19
CA VAL A 90 -9.61 17.09 2.92
C VAL A 90 -8.33 17.54 2.22
N ASP A 91 -7.39 18.13 2.96
CA ASP A 91 -6.24 18.81 2.36
C ASP A 91 -5.05 17.88 2.14
N THR A 92 -4.90 16.83 2.95
CA THR A 92 -3.69 15.99 2.95
C THR A 92 -4.01 14.51 2.72
N LEU A 93 -4.74 13.87 3.63
CA LEU A 93 -4.88 12.41 3.60
C LEU A 93 -5.73 11.94 2.41
N GLY A 94 -6.89 12.55 2.19
CA GLY A 94 -7.84 12.20 1.14
C GLY A 94 -7.21 12.26 -0.25
N PRO A 95 -6.63 13.41 -0.66
CA PRO A 95 -5.95 13.54 -1.95
C PRO A 95 -4.83 12.49 -2.14
N TYR A 96 -4.04 12.25 -1.10
CA TYR A 96 -2.96 11.26 -1.15
C TYR A 96 -3.49 9.82 -1.30
N VAL A 97 -4.51 9.43 -0.52
CA VAL A 97 -5.14 8.10 -0.60
C VAL A 97 -5.79 7.89 -1.96
N ILE A 98 -6.45 8.90 -2.54
CA ILE A 98 -7.01 8.83 -3.89
C ILE A 98 -5.90 8.61 -4.92
N ASN A 99 -4.80 9.35 -4.82
CA ASN A 99 -3.66 9.24 -5.74
C ASN A 99 -3.08 7.81 -5.74
N VAL A 100 -2.68 7.30 -4.57
CA VAL A 100 -2.05 5.97 -4.44
C VAL A 100 -3.01 4.85 -4.84
N THR A 101 -4.30 4.98 -4.50
CA THR A 101 -5.31 3.96 -4.84
C THR A 101 -5.53 3.90 -6.34
N ARG A 102 -5.71 5.06 -7.01
CA ARG A 102 -5.88 5.12 -8.46
C ARG A 102 -4.65 4.60 -9.19
N ALA A 103 -3.44 4.95 -8.74
CA ALA A 103 -2.21 4.43 -9.32
C ALA A 103 -2.09 2.91 -9.18
N ALA A 104 -2.41 2.35 -8.00
CA ALA A 104 -2.39 0.90 -7.79
C ALA A 104 -3.41 0.17 -8.65
N MET A 105 -4.63 0.72 -8.80
CA MET A 105 -5.66 0.17 -9.69
C MET A 105 -5.22 0.22 -11.16
N ALA A 106 -4.70 1.37 -11.61
CA ALA A 106 -4.23 1.54 -12.98
C ALA A 106 -3.09 0.55 -13.31
N CYS A 107 -2.11 0.41 -12.40
CA CYS A 107 -1.05 -0.57 -12.56
C CYS A 107 -1.59 -2.01 -12.62
N SER A 108 -2.54 -2.36 -11.73
CA SER A 108 -3.20 -3.67 -11.75
C SER A 108 -3.84 -3.96 -13.10
N HIS A 109 -4.61 -3.02 -13.65
CA HIS A 109 -5.28 -3.20 -14.94
C HIS A 109 -4.31 -3.24 -16.12
N GLN A 110 -3.35 -2.32 -16.18
CA GLN A 110 -2.46 -2.17 -17.34
C GLN A 110 -1.33 -3.18 -17.38
N ARG A 111 -0.79 -3.57 -16.22
CA ARG A 111 0.37 -4.47 -16.12
C ARG A 111 -0.02 -5.89 -15.75
N CYS A 112 -1.03 -6.04 -14.90
CA CYS A 112 -1.44 -7.32 -14.33
C CYS A 112 -2.84 -7.79 -14.80
N HIS A 113 -3.37 -7.18 -15.88
CA HIS A 113 -4.67 -7.49 -16.48
C HIS A 113 -5.87 -7.45 -15.51
N GLY A 114 -5.75 -6.72 -14.39
CA GLY A 114 -6.77 -6.69 -13.33
C GLY A 114 -6.82 -7.98 -12.48
N HIS A 115 -5.87 -8.89 -12.70
CA HIS A 115 -5.80 -10.22 -12.08
C HIS A 115 -4.66 -10.35 -11.07
N GLY A 116 -4.06 -9.23 -10.67
CA GLY A 116 -3.02 -9.18 -9.67
C GLY A 116 -2.73 -7.76 -9.17
N ARG A 117 -1.96 -7.69 -8.10
CA ARG A 117 -1.44 -6.42 -7.55
C ARG A 117 -0.06 -6.14 -8.11
N CYS A 118 0.25 -4.88 -8.33
CA CYS A 118 1.63 -4.47 -8.58
C CYS A 118 2.42 -4.46 -7.27
N ALA A 119 3.61 -5.02 -7.29
CA ALA A 119 4.58 -4.98 -6.21
C ALA A 119 5.96 -4.65 -6.79
N ARG A 120 6.73 -3.86 -6.05
CA ARG A 120 8.06 -3.40 -6.45
C ARG A 120 8.97 -4.61 -6.69
N ARG A 121 9.63 -4.62 -7.84
CA ARG A 121 10.47 -5.74 -8.28
C ARG A 121 11.78 -5.83 -7.48
N ASP A 122 12.42 -4.67 -7.31
CA ASP A 122 13.74 -4.57 -6.68
C ASP A 122 13.61 -3.87 -5.31
N PRO A 123 13.90 -4.56 -4.20
CA PRO A 123 13.93 -3.94 -2.86
C PRO A 123 14.89 -2.75 -2.74
N GLY A 124 15.90 -2.66 -3.61
CA GLY A 124 16.86 -1.54 -3.69
C GLY A 124 16.30 -0.28 -4.35
N GLN A 125 15.22 -0.37 -5.13
CA GLN A 125 14.55 0.78 -5.74
C GLN A 125 13.63 1.49 -4.74
N MET A 126 14.23 2.05 -3.68
CA MET A 126 13.48 2.63 -2.56
C MET A 126 12.51 3.74 -2.99
N GLU A 127 12.84 4.49 -4.04
CA GLU A 127 12.04 5.60 -4.56
C GLU A 127 10.86 5.21 -5.48
N ALA A 128 10.70 3.91 -5.81
CA ALA A 128 9.66 3.47 -6.75
C ALA A 128 8.29 3.33 -6.08
N PHE A 129 7.47 4.37 -6.09
CA PHE A 129 6.11 4.37 -5.52
C PHE A 129 5.01 4.29 -6.60
N LEU A 130 3.82 3.84 -6.18
CA LEU A 130 2.61 3.85 -7.00
C LEU A 130 1.89 5.18 -6.79
N HIS A 131 2.29 6.21 -7.54
CA HIS A 131 1.62 7.51 -7.55
C HIS A 131 1.27 7.91 -8.99
N LEU A 132 0.20 8.69 -9.13
CA LEU A 132 -0.12 9.39 -10.38
C LEU A 132 0.81 10.58 -10.56
N TRP A 133 1.20 10.87 -11.80
CA TRP A 133 1.92 12.10 -12.12
C TRP A 133 1.04 13.34 -11.90
N PRO A 134 1.63 14.54 -11.69
CA PRO A 134 0.85 15.76 -11.45
C PRO A 134 -0.14 16.13 -12.56
N ASP A 135 0.12 15.72 -13.80
CA ASP A 135 -0.77 15.89 -14.96
C ASP A 135 -1.84 14.79 -15.08
N GLY A 136 -1.90 13.87 -14.11
CA GLY A 136 -2.79 12.71 -14.11
C GLY A 136 -2.34 11.57 -15.02
N SER A 137 -1.18 11.70 -15.67
CA SER A 137 -0.63 10.63 -16.51
C SER A 137 -0.16 9.43 -15.68
N LEU A 138 -0.08 8.28 -16.33
CA LEU A 138 0.30 7.00 -15.74
C LEU A 138 1.75 6.69 -16.10
N GLY A 139 2.54 6.25 -15.13
CA GLY A 139 3.92 5.82 -15.36
C GLY A 139 4.00 4.46 -16.05
N ASP A 140 5.17 4.13 -16.61
CA ASP A 140 5.41 2.90 -17.39
C ASP A 140 5.49 1.61 -16.53
N TRP A 141 5.15 1.67 -15.24
CA TRP A 141 5.17 0.56 -14.26
C TRP A 141 6.40 -0.36 -14.26
N LYS A 142 7.53 0.05 -14.87
CA LYS A 142 8.72 -0.78 -15.14
C LYS A 142 9.36 -1.33 -13.87
N SER A 143 9.32 -0.56 -12.79
CA SER A 143 9.82 -0.93 -11.45
C SER A 143 8.93 -1.95 -10.73
N PHE A 144 7.80 -2.33 -11.31
CA PHE A 144 6.83 -3.23 -10.69
C PHE A 144 6.74 -4.58 -11.42
N SER A 145 6.37 -5.60 -10.65
CA SER A 145 6.00 -6.95 -11.07
C SER A 145 4.62 -7.28 -10.52
N CYS A 146 3.99 -8.32 -11.06
CA CYS A 146 2.64 -8.70 -10.65
C CYS A 146 2.64 -9.80 -9.60
N HIS A 147 1.90 -9.57 -8.52
CA HIS A 147 1.48 -10.59 -7.55
C HIS A 147 0.05 -11.00 -7.87
N CYS A 148 -0.10 -12.15 -8.55
CA CYS A 148 -1.40 -12.58 -9.06
C CYS A 148 -2.38 -13.00 -7.97
N TYR A 149 -3.65 -12.72 -8.19
CA TYR A 149 -4.74 -13.22 -7.37
C TYR A 149 -4.90 -14.73 -7.51
N CYS A 150 -5.61 -15.34 -6.57
CA CYS A 150 -5.95 -16.75 -6.62
C CYS A 150 -6.63 -17.08 -7.96
N GLY A 151 -6.18 -18.15 -8.62
CA GLY A 151 -6.66 -18.54 -9.95
C GLY A 151 -5.90 -17.93 -11.13
N TRP A 152 -4.89 -17.07 -10.91
CA TRP A 152 -4.11 -16.44 -11.98
C TRP A 152 -2.59 -16.61 -11.83
N ALA A 153 -1.88 -16.74 -12.94
CA ALA A 153 -0.45 -17.00 -13.05
C ALA A 153 0.18 -16.27 -14.25
N GLY A 154 1.49 -16.44 -14.37
CA GLY A 154 2.31 -15.77 -15.37
C GLY A 154 2.84 -14.41 -14.87
N PRO A 155 3.78 -13.81 -15.60
CA PRO A 155 4.45 -12.56 -15.21
C PRO A 155 3.50 -11.34 -15.20
N THR A 156 2.36 -11.43 -15.87
CA THR A 156 1.33 -10.38 -16.02
C THR A 156 -0.06 -10.84 -15.55
N CYS A 157 -0.15 -11.99 -14.88
CA CYS A 157 -1.42 -12.55 -14.37
C CYS A 157 -2.49 -12.82 -15.44
N GLN A 158 -2.09 -13.05 -16.69
CA GLN A 158 -3.02 -13.31 -17.78
C GLN A 158 -3.44 -14.79 -17.90
N GLU A 159 -2.65 -15.69 -17.32
CA GLU A 159 -2.87 -17.13 -17.44
C GLU A 159 -3.74 -17.62 -16.28
N PRO A 160 -4.85 -18.33 -16.52
CA PRO A 160 -5.59 -18.97 -15.44
C PRO A 160 -4.76 -20.13 -14.86
N ARG A 161 -4.64 -20.20 -13.52
CA ARG A 161 -4.11 -21.39 -12.84
C ARG A 161 -5.15 -22.49 -12.87
N LEU A 162 -4.89 -23.52 -13.66
CA LEU A 162 -5.57 -24.80 -13.53
C LEU A 162 -5.18 -25.41 -12.19
N GLY A 163 -6.10 -25.39 -11.22
CA GLY A 163 -5.98 -26.20 -10.01
C GLY A 163 -6.01 -27.70 -10.36
N PRO A 164 -5.67 -28.60 -9.42
CA PRO A 164 -5.96 -30.01 -9.60
C PRO A 164 -7.44 -30.13 -9.94
N LYS A 165 -7.80 -30.84 -11.01
CA LYS A 165 -9.19 -31.27 -11.22
C LYS A 165 -9.66 -31.83 -9.89
N GLU A 166 -10.78 -31.31 -9.36
CA GLU A 166 -11.46 -31.93 -8.24
C GLU A 166 -11.64 -33.41 -8.60
N ALA A 167 -10.86 -34.28 -7.94
CA ALA A 167 -11.12 -35.69 -7.97
C ALA A 167 -12.43 -35.88 -7.20
N ILE A 168 -13.49 -36.12 -7.96
CA ILE A 168 -14.78 -36.63 -7.48
C ILE A 168 -14.52 -37.96 -6.77
#